data_AF-A0A957IYI1-F1
#
_entry.id   AF-A0A957IYI1-F1
#
_cell.length_a   1.000
_cell.length_b   1.000
_cell.length_c   1.000
_cell.angle_alpha   90.00
_cell.angle_beta   90.00
_cell.angle_gamma   90.00
#
_symmetry.space_group_name_H-M   'P 1'
#
loop_
_entity.id
_entity.type
_entity.pdbx_description
1 polymer ?
#
loop_
_entity_poly.entity_id
_entity_poly.type
_entity_poly.pdbx_seq_one_letter_code
_entity_poly.pdbx_strand_id
1 'polypeptide(L)'
;LMREAMDADQEARLVEQEAAARATAQAQEIERRQLENDMRRFWNSALPWITAVVMIALAGLAGGTLYIRFMDARRPPVYSMPVTLDEIPMIKGPNGWQALSRPTLPANAPAEDATFTDVAPANWSAFTRHVHQSQLPLGASIDGQRQALYVDRNEHPHILIAGKSGSGKTQSGMIPYVLGMWASGAHVVIVNGAGSDFQTLRDVPNISFFPRADERELIRPLSDFLDDTVGELQRRDRVLAHYRAKTWRDLPPESGEVGEILIAVDEFLAIILAAEETKRAIAASTGYDSSSERRTAIAEVDHMVYRMWAAANKLASKSRKHGIHLLFTLTDPTAKLLGKEGMALRRQSLAVAFRMGTSAGSRAFLDTSHGDWAQGSVGLPTGQFLVNVDGQIRHCVSFHPSTQDIVDFIRVRSQRVAYNDLPDNLQLSEAVGGNIAPRTSLPPARATTDTMSQVETDASFLQGKLRGLRNITAVGRLLGTERGELNAHSPSGKMIADARAALAWMAEHGDPEAKMLLDIVNSE
;
A
#
# COMPACT_ATOMS: atom_id res chain seq x y z
N LEU A 1 44.62 9.44 68.94
CA LEU A 1 44.69 10.92 68.91
C LEU A 1 44.47 11.51 67.52
N MET A 2 45.42 11.49 66.57
CA MET A 2 45.19 12.14 65.25
C MET A 2 44.12 11.43 64.40
N ARG A 3 44.06 10.09 64.43
CA ARG A 3 42.97 9.32 63.79
C ARG A 3 41.62 9.59 64.45
N GLU A 4 41.55 9.53 65.78
CA GLU A 4 40.31 9.85 66.52
C GLU A 4 39.80 11.27 66.24
N ALA A 5 40.69 12.25 66.08
CA ALA A 5 40.30 13.61 65.70
C ALA A 5 39.78 13.70 64.25
N MET A 6 40.34 12.91 63.32
CA MET A 6 39.84 12.84 61.95
C MET A 6 38.50 12.11 61.87
N ASP A 7 38.33 11.02 62.62
CA ASP A 7 37.08 10.26 62.66
C ASP A 7 35.95 11.11 63.25
N ALA A 8 36.22 11.89 64.31
CA ALA A 8 35.25 12.83 64.89
C ALA A 8 34.87 13.97 63.93
N ASP A 9 35.81 14.52 63.15
CA ASP A 9 35.51 15.55 62.13
C ASP A 9 34.70 14.97 60.97
N GLN A 10 34.98 13.72 60.58
CA GLN A 10 34.25 13.03 59.52
C GLN A 10 32.81 12.68 59.94
N GLU A 11 32.60 12.24 61.18
CA GLU A 11 31.27 12.02 61.73
C GLU A 11 30.47 13.34 61.83
N ALA A 12 31.10 14.44 62.25
CA ALA A 12 30.45 15.74 62.31
C ALA A 12 29.97 16.22 60.93
N ARG A 13 30.79 16.04 59.88
CA ARG A 13 30.42 16.38 58.50
C ARG A 13 29.31 15.48 57.95
N LEU A 14 29.31 14.21 58.29
CA LEU A 14 28.23 13.28 57.88
C LEU A 14 26.89 13.67 58.52
N VAL A 15 26.89 14.03 59.81
CA VAL A 15 25.69 14.50 60.51
C VAL A 15 25.18 15.82 59.91
N GLU A 16 26.07 16.73 59.55
CA GLU A 16 25.71 18.01 58.89
C GLU A 16 25.12 17.78 57.49
N GLN A 17 25.71 16.88 56.69
CA GLN A 17 25.19 16.49 55.37
C GLN A 17 23.82 15.81 55.47
N GLU A 18 23.62 14.93 56.46
CA GLU A 18 22.35 14.25 56.67
C GLU A 18 21.26 15.23 57.12
N ALA A 19 21.60 16.20 57.98
CA ALA A 19 20.69 17.27 58.38
C ALA A 19 20.29 18.17 57.20
N ALA A 20 21.23 18.53 56.33
CA ALA A 20 20.97 19.29 55.11
C ALA A 20 20.06 18.52 54.13
N ALA A 21 20.31 17.22 53.94
CA ALA A 21 19.49 16.36 53.08
C ALA A 21 18.04 16.27 53.60
N ARG A 22 17.86 16.06 54.92
CA ARG A 22 16.53 16.02 55.55
C ARG A 22 15.79 17.35 55.43
N ALA A 23 16.49 18.48 55.53
CA ALA A 23 15.89 19.81 55.35
C ALA A 23 15.41 20.02 53.91
N THR A 24 16.20 19.61 52.90
CA THR A 24 15.78 19.70 51.49
C THR A 24 14.59 18.80 51.17
N ALA A 25 14.55 17.58 51.71
CA ALA A 25 13.43 16.67 51.53
C ALA A 25 12.13 17.22 52.15
N GLN A 26 12.20 17.84 53.33
CA GLN A 26 11.05 18.49 53.96
C GLN A 26 10.56 19.71 53.16
N ALA A 27 11.45 20.49 52.58
CA ALA A 27 11.07 21.63 51.73
C ALA A 27 10.32 21.18 50.48
N GLN A 28 10.79 20.12 49.81
CA GLN A 28 10.14 19.55 48.64
C GLN A 28 8.76 18.95 48.97
N GLU A 29 8.62 18.29 50.12
CA GLU A 29 7.34 17.76 50.60
C GLU A 29 6.31 18.88 50.83
N ILE A 30 6.74 20.01 51.39
CA ILE A 30 5.86 21.18 51.60
C ILE A 30 5.43 21.79 50.27
N GLU A 31 6.36 21.95 49.32
CA GLU A 31 6.08 22.49 47.99
C GLU A 31 5.09 21.59 47.23
N ARG A 32 5.28 20.27 47.28
CA ARG A 32 4.35 19.30 46.68
C ARG A 32 2.94 19.43 47.26
N ARG A 33 2.82 19.57 48.59
CA ARG A 33 1.51 19.76 49.25
C ARG A 33 0.86 21.10 48.91
N GLN A 34 1.64 22.16 48.70
CA GLN A 34 1.11 23.43 48.22
C GLN A 34 0.56 23.29 46.80
N LEU A 35 1.32 22.64 45.91
CA LEU A 35 0.92 22.42 44.52
C LEU A 35 -0.35 21.56 44.42
N GLU A 36 -0.48 20.51 45.25
CA GLU A 36 -1.70 19.70 45.34
C GLU A 36 -2.91 20.51 45.84
N ASN A 37 -2.72 21.38 46.83
CA ASN A 37 -3.79 22.24 47.35
C ASN A 37 -4.24 23.29 46.31
N ASP A 38 -3.30 23.86 45.57
CA ASP A 38 -3.60 24.82 44.51
C ASP A 38 -4.31 24.13 43.33
N MET A 39 -3.92 22.91 42.97
CA MET A 39 -4.62 22.11 41.98
C MET A 39 -6.06 21.80 42.42
N ARG A 40 -6.28 21.44 43.68
CA ARG A 40 -7.64 21.21 44.21
C ARG A 40 -8.48 22.48 44.18
N ARG A 41 -7.91 23.64 44.54
CA ARG A 41 -8.60 24.94 44.46
C ARG A 41 -8.96 25.29 43.03
N PHE A 42 -8.05 25.08 42.08
CA PHE A 42 -8.29 25.30 40.66
C PHE A 42 -9.42 24.40 40.14
N TRP A 43 -9.40 23.10 40.44
CA TRP A 43 -10.46 22.19 39.98
C TRP A 43 -11.82 22.52 40.60
N ASN A 44 -11.85 22.87 41.89
CA ASN A 44 -13.09 23.28 42.56
C ASN A 44 -13.68 24.57 41.97
N SER A 45 -12.84 25.49 41.47
CA SER A 45 -13.31 26.71 40.82
C SER A 45 -13.66 26.51 39.34
N ALA A 46 -12.95 25.63 38.63
CA ALA A 46 -13.13 25.40 37.19
C ALA A 46 -14.28 24.42 36.87
N LEU A 47 -14.52 23.41 37.73
CA LEU A 47 -15.50 22.35 37.47
C LEU A 47 -16.93 22.86 37.20
N PRO A 48 -17.47 23.86 37.92
CA PRO A 48 -18.79 24.41 37.62
C PRO A 48 -18.88 25.03 36.22
N TRP A 49 -17.84 25.74 35.79
CA TRP A 49 -17.76 26.37 34.47
C TRP A 49 -17.66 25.35 33.35
N ILE A 50 -16.80 24.34 33.51
CA ILE A 50 -16.67 23.23 32.56
C ILE A 50 -18.01 22.51 32.40
N THR A 51 -18.69 22.24 33.53
CA THR A 51 -20.01 21.58 33.53
C THR A 51 -21.06 22.42 32.80
N ALA A 52 -21.08 23.75 33.02
CA ALA A 52 -21.99 24.65 32.33
C ALA A 52 -21.77 24.65 30.81
N VAL A 53 -20.51 24.70 30.35
CA VAL A 53 -20.17 24.67 28.91
C VAL A 53 -20.60 23.35 28.26
N VAL A 54 -20.35 22.21 28.92
CA VAL A 54 -20.77 20.90 28.41
C VAL A 54 -22.29 20.81 28.33
N MET A 55 -23.02 21.31 29.33
CA MET A 55 -24.49 21.31 29.33
C MET A 55 -25.06 22.18 28.19
N ILE A 56 -24.47 23.34 27.92
CA ILE A 56 -24.87 24.21 26.79
C ILE A 56 -24.62 23.49 25.45
N ALA A 57 -23.46 22.84 25.29
CA ALA A 57 -23.13 22.10 24.08
C ALA A 57 -24.12 20.94 23.84
N LEU A 58 -24.45 20.17 24.88
CA LEU A 58 -25.43 19.09 24.81
C LEU A 58 -26.85 19.60 24.49
N ALA A 59 -27.27 20.71 25.09
CA ALA A 59 -28.54 21.34 24.77
C ALA A 59 -28.60 21.84 23.32
N GLY A 60 -27.51 22.41 22.82
CA GLY A 60 -27.37 22.82 21.42
C GLY A 60 -27.43 21.64 20.44
N LEU A 61 -26.77 20.53 20.77
CA LEU A 61 -26.82 19.28 19.99
C LEU A 61 -28.26 18.73 19.94
N ALA A 62 -28.91 18.59 21.11
CA ALA A 62 -30.28 18.11 21.20
C ALA A 62 -31.25 19.01 20.41
N GLY A 63 -31.14 20.33 20.59
CA GLY A 63 -31.92 21.33 19.85
C GLY A 63 -31.68 21.26 18.34
N GLY A 64 -30.42 21.09 17.90
CA GLY A 64 -30.06 20.91 16.50
C GLY A 64 -30.68 19.66 15.88
N THR A 65 -30.63 18.51 16.57
CA THR A 65 -31.30 17.28 16.10
C THR A 65 -32.82 17.42 16.04
N LEU A 66 -33.44 18.08 17.02
CA LEU A 66 -34.88 18.36 17.00
C LEU A 66 -35.25 19.28 15.84
N TYR A 67 -34.45 20.32 15.58
CA TYR A 67 -34.63 21.23 14.46
C TYR A 67 -34.51 20.52 13.12
N ILE A 68 -33.49 19.67 12.93
CA ILE A 68 -33.34 18.86 11.71
C ILE A 68 -34.54 17.95 11.52
N ARG A 69 -34.99 17.22 12.57
CA ARG A 69 -36.18 16.37 12.49
C ARG A 69 -37.45 17.16 12.18
N PHE A 70 -37.60 18.35 12.76
CA PHE A 70 -38.74 19.23 12.47
C PHE A 70 -38.73 19.73 11.03
N MET A 71 -37.55 20.08 10.51
CA MET A 71 -37.37 20.48 9.11
C MET A 71 -37.62 19.31 8.16
N ASP A 72 -37.14 18.10 8.48
CA ASP A 72 -37.41 16.89 7.69
C ASP A 72 -38.88 16.48 7.73
N ALA A 73 -39.58 16.64 8.87
CA ALA A 73 -41.02 16.40 8.95
C ALA A 73 -41.85 17.39 8.12
N ARG A 74 -41.31 18.59 7.85
CA ARG A 74 -41.92 19.58 6.95
C ARG A 74 -41.53 19.40 5.49
N ARG A 75 -40.54 18.56 5.18
CA ARG A 75 -40.24 18.20 3.80
C ARG A 75 -41.31 17.23 3.30
N PRO A 76 -41.95 17.51 2.15
CA PRO A 76 -42.90 16.57 1.58
C PRO A 76 -42.18 15.22 1.33
N PRO A 77 -42.76 14.08 1.76
CA PRO A 77 -42.12 12.78 1.63
C PRO A 77 -41.85 12.47 0.15
N VAL A 78 -40.58 12.29 -0.19
CA VAL A 78 -40.14 11.81 -1.51
C VAL A 78 -40.19 10.29 -1.48
N TYR A 79 -41.27 9.73 -2.03
CA TYR A 79 -41.37 8.29 -2.23
C TYR A 79 -40.53 7.89 -3.44
N SER A 80 -39.53 7.03 -3.23
CA SER A 80 -38.88 6.30 -4.33
C SER A 80 -39.44 4.88 -4.33
N MET A 81 -40.18 4.53 -5.37
CA MET A 81 -40.55 3.13 -5.63
C MET A 81 -39.43 2.49 -6.45
N PRO A 82 -38.94 1.29 -6.09
CA PRO A 82 -37.96 0.59 -6.89
C PRO A 82 -38.67 -0.03 -8.10
N VAL A 83 -38.53 0.61 -9.26
CA VAL A 83 -38.91 0.01 -10.55
C VAL A 83 -37.78 0.26 -11.56
N THR A 84 -37.55 -0.75 -12.38
CA THR A 84 -36.47 -1.01 -13.35
C THR A 84 -36.05 0.15 -14.26
N LEU A 85 -34.73 0.38 -14.29
CA LEU A 85 -33.79 0.93 -15.31
C LEU A 85 -34.14 2.05 -16.30
N ASP A 86 -35.39 2.44 -16.49
CA ASP A 86 -35.78 3.61 -17.27
C ASP A 86 -36.93 4.31 -16.54
N GLU A 87 -36.66 5.38 -15.77
CA GLU A 87 -37.53 6.58 -15.69
C GLU A 87 -37.11 7.66 -14.67
N ILE A 88 -37.81 8.79 -14.81
CA ILE A 88 -37.50 10.17 -14.44
C ILE A 88 -37.97 10.48 -13.00
N PRO A 89 -37.20 11.23 -12.19
CA PRO A 89 -37.62 11.56 -10.82
C PRO A 89 -38.92 12.40 -10.83
N MET A 90 -39.92 11.98 -10.05
CA MET A 90 -41.19 12.70 -9.88
C MET A 90 -41.32 13.24 -8.44
N ILE A 91 -41.93 14.41 -8.29
CA ILE A 91 -42.31 15.01 -7.00
C ILE A 91 -43.84 15.14 -6.96
N LYS A 92 -44.45 14.78 -5.81
CA LYS A 92 -45.89 14.94 -5.61
C LYS A 92 -46.21 16.40 -5.22
N GLY A 93 -46.88 17.13 -6.12
CA GLY A 93 -47.40 18.48 -5.87
C GLY A 93 -48.87 18.49 -5.44
N PRO A 94 -49.43 19.67 -5.09
CA PRO A 94 -50.82 19.81 -4.65
C PRO A 94 -51.87 19.36 -5.68
N ASN A 95 -51.48 19.20 -6.95
CA ASN A 95 -52.35 18.76 -8.05
C ASN A 95 -52.03 17.35 -8.58
N GLY A 96 -51.23 16.54 -7.86
CA GLY A 96 -50.82 15.18 -8.29
C GLY A 96 -49.30 15.03 -8.48
N TRP A 97 -48.87 13.90 -9.05
CA TRP A 97 -47.45 13.63 -9.32
C TRP A 97 -46.96 14.50 -10.49
N GLN A 98 -45.95 15.32 -10.25
CA GLN A 98 -45.29 16.16 -11.25
C GLN A 98 -43.89 15.60 -11.52
N ALA A 99 -43.59 15.24 -12.76
CA ALA A 99 -42.22 14.87 -13.14
C ALA A 99 -41.32 16.10 -12.96
N LEU A 100 -40.15 15.93 -12.32
CA LEU A 100 -39.12 16.95 -12.37
C LEU A 100 -38.63 17.03 -13.81
N SER A 101 -39.02 18.09 -14.52
CA SER A 101 -38.40 18.44 -15.79
C SER A 101 -36.90 18.52 -15.55
N ARG A 102 -36.16 17.51 -16.01
CA ARG A 102 -34.70 17.52 -16.07
C ARG A 102 -34.32 18.86 -16.74
N PRO A 103 -33.37 19.65 -16.20
CA PRO A 103 -32.74 20.66 -17.05
C PRO A 103 -32.30 19.91 -18.29
N THR A 104 -32.78 20.31 -19.46
CA THR A 104 -32.36 19.80 -20.76
C THR A 104 -30.90 20.18 -20.94
N LEU A 105 -29.99 19.47 -20.26
CA LEU A 105 -28.72 19.11 -20.86
C LEU A 105 -29.10 18.53 -22.22
N PRO A 106 -28.58 19.06 -23.33
CA PRO A 106 -28.96 18.63 -24.67
C PRO A 106 -28.91 17.10 -24.71
N ALA A 107 -30.10 16.51 -24.82
CA ALA A 107 -30.28 15.08 -24.87
C ALA A 107 -29.50 14.61 -26.10
N ASN A 108 -28.52 13.76 -25.87
CA ASN A 108 -27.88 12.94 -26.89
C ASN A 108 -27.64 13.70 -28.20
N ALA A 109 -26.61 14.55 -28.23
CA ALA A 109 -25.74 14.37 -29.39
C ALA A 109 -25.42 12.87 -29.37
N PRO A 110 -25.82 12.07 -30.38
CA PRO A 110 -25.39 10.69 -30.43
C PRO A 110 -23.90 10.76 -30.13
N ALA A 111 -23.45 10.11 -29.06
CA ALA A 111 -22.03 9.93 -28.88
C ALA A 111 -21.63 9.36 -30.24
N GLU A 112 -20.94 10.15 -31.07
CA GLU A 112 -20.44 9.65 -32.34
C GLU A 112 -19.80 8.34 -31.94
N ASP A 113 -20.36 7.23 -32.41
CA ASP A 113 -19.84 5.91 -32.11
C ASP A 113 -18.41 6.01 -32.62
N ALA A 114 -17.50 6.27 -31.69
CA ALA A 114 -16.09 6.44 -31.95
C ALA A 114 -15.66 5.05 -32.37
N THR A 115 -15.84 4.79 -33.65
CA THR A 115 -15.57 3.53 -34.29
C THR A 115 -14.06 3.49 -34.36
N PHE A 116 -13.47 2.95 -33.30
CA PHE A 116 -12.04 2.72 -33.28
C PHE A 116 -11.70 1.82 -34.46
N THR A 117 -10.91 2.34 -35.38
CA THR A 117 -10.44 1.58 -36.53
C THR A 117 -9.38 0.61 -36.06
N ASP A 118 -9.38 -0.59 -36.62
CA ASP A 118 -8.28 -1.52 -36.41
C ASP A 118 -7.03 -0.96 -37.09
N VAL A 119 -5.94 -0.86 -36.33
CA VAL A 119 -4.68 -0.28 -36.78
C VAL A 119 -3.62 -1.35 -36.68
N ALA A 120 -2.81 -1.50 -37.73
CA ALA A 120 -1.71 -2.45 -37.74
C ALA A 120 -0.81 -2.28 -36.48
N PRO A 121 -0.33 -3.39 -35.87
CA PRO A 121 0.55 -3.35 -34.69
C PRO A 121 1.81 -2.50 -34.90
N ALA A 122 2.38 -1.96 -33.83
CA ALA A 122 3.65 -1.24 -33.87
C ALA A 122 4.75 -2.10 -34.51
N ASN A 123 5.60 -1.49 -35.33
CA ASN A 123 6.62 -2.22 -36.07
C ASN A 123 7.67 -2.81 -35.11
N TRP A 124 7.63 -4.13 -34.91
CA TRP A 124 8.58 -4.85 -34.04
C TRP A 124 10.04 -4.61 -34.43
N SER A 125 10.34 -4.41 -35.70
CA SER A 125 11.71 -4.10 -36.13
C SER A 125 12.23 -2.78 -35.52
N ALA A 126 11.35 -1.83 -35.20
CA ALA A 126 11.72 -0.62 -34.47
C ALA A 126 12.13 -0.93 -33.03
N PHE A 127 11.41 -1.85 -32.36
CA PHE A 127 11.77 -2.36 -31.04
C PHE A 127 13.14 -3.05 -31.07
N THR A 128 13.37 -3.97 -32.01
CA THR A 128 14.63 -4.74 -32.08
C THR A 128 15.86 -3.88 -32.39
N ARG A 129 15.71 -2.80 -33.16
CA ARG A 129 16.78 -1.84 -33.48
C ARG A 129 17.03 -0.82 -32.38
N HIS A 130 16.16 -0.73 -31.37
CA HIS A 130 16.28 0.26 -30.31
C HIS A 130 17.51 -0.02 -29.43
N VAL A 131 18.36 0.99 -29.19
CA VAL A 131 19.63 0.83 -28.46
C VAL A 131 19.69 1.66 -27.17
N HIS A 132 18.77 2.60 -26.97
CA HIS A 132 18.84 3.50 -25.81
C HIS A 132 18.58 2.73 -24.51
N GLN A 133 19.50 2.83 -23.54
CA GLN A 133 19.41 2.04 -22.30
C GLN A 133 18.28 2.49 -21.37
N SER A 134 18.00 3.80 -21.28
CA SER A 134 16.95 4.32 -20.38
C SER A 134 15.58 4.47 -21.02
N GLN A 135 15.51 4.56 -22.35
CA GLN A 135 14.24 4.75 -23.03
C GLN A 135 13.78 3.39 -23.51
N LEU A 136 12.57 2.98 -23.19
CA LEU A 136 12.04 1.70 -23.61
C LEU A 136 10.86 1.92 -24.56
N PRO A 137 10.86 1.31 -25.75
CA PRO A 137 9.74 1.40 -26.66
C PRO A 137 8.52 0.69 -26.04
N LEU A 138 7.41 1.42 -25.90
CA LEU A 138 6.14 0.90 -25.40
C LEU A 138 5.14 0.61 -26.53
N GLY A 139 5.24 1.33 -27.65
CA GLY A 139 4.37 1.15 -28.82
C GLY A 139 4.60 2.21 -29.88
N ALA A 140 3.56 2.57 -30.62
CA ALA A 140 3.56 3.72 -31.53
C ALA A 140 2.30 4.56 -31.32
N SER A 141 2.46 5.88 -31.22
CA SER A 141 1.37 6.84 -31.24
C SER A 141 0.63 6.76 -32.58
N ILE A 142 -0.69 6.90 -32.52
CA ILE A 142 -1.57 6.98 -33.70
C ILE A 142 -2.35 8.30 -33.75
N ASP A 143 -2.10 9.19 -32.79
CA ASP A 143 -2.53 10.59 -32.82
C ASP A 143 -1.67 11.37 -33.83
N GLY A 144 -1.94 11.19 -35.12
CA GLY A 144 -1.24 11.86 -36.22
C GLY A 144 -0.17 11.00 -36.89
N GLN A 145 1.04 11.55 -37.08
CA GLN A 145 2.12 10.76 -37.69
C GLN A 145 2.53 9.64 -36.75
N ARG A 146 2.58 8.42 -37.30
CA ARG A 146 2.91 7.22 -36.55
C ARG A 146 4.34 7.27 -36.03
N GLN A 147 4.50 7.64 -34.77
CA GLN A 147 5.79 7.79 -34.11
C GLN A 147 5.93 6.77 -32.99
N ALA A 148 7.12 6.20 -32.83
CA ALA A 148 7.40 5.30 -31.73
C ALA A 148 7.22 6.03 -30.39
N LEU A 149 6.47 5.42 -29.48
CA LEU A 149 6.33 5.88 -28.12
C LEU A 149 7.43 5.24 -27.28
N TYR A 150 8.30 6.09 -26.74
CA TYR A 150 9.33 5.69 -25.80
C TYR A 150 8.96 6.16 -24.39
N VAL A 151 9.26 5.32 -23.40
CA VAL A 151 9.13 5.64 -21.98
C VAL A 151 10.52 5.69 -21.39
N ASP A 152 10.93 6.83 -20.82
CA ASP A 152 12.16 6.87 -20.05
C ASP A 152 11.91 6.19 -18.69
N ARG A 153 12.52 5.02 -18.48
CA ARG A 153 12.40 4.25 -17.23
C ARG A 153 13.02 4.97 -16.02
N ASN A 154 13.77 6.05 -16.25
CA ASN A 154 14.27 6.91 -15.19
C ASN A 154 13.15 7.81 -14.70
N GLU A 155 12.34 8.36 -15.60
CA GLU A 155 11.24 9.27 -15.28
C GLU A 155 10.00 8.50 -14.84
N HIS A 156 9.76 7.35 -15.47
CA HIS A 156 8.66 6.43 -15.20
C HIS A 156 9.19 5.03 -14.81
N PRO A 157 9.78 4.89 -13.61
CA PRO A 157 10.37 3.62 -13.16
C PRO A 157 9.34 2.53 -12.82
N HIS A 158 8.06 2.91 -12.71
CA HIS A 158 6.96 2.01 -12.37
C HIS A 158 5.86 2.14 -13.40
N ILE A 159 5.31 1.01 -13.85
CA ILE A 159 4.24 0.97 -14.85
C ILE A 159 3.08 0.11 -14.33
N LEU A 160 1.87 0.59 -14.49
CA LEU A 160 0.65 -0.20 -14.32
C LEU A 160 -0.04 -0.36 -15.66
N ILE A 161 -0.35 -1.60 -16.03
CA ILE A 161 -1.06 -1.95 -17.26
C ILE A 161 -2.46 -2.46 -16.91
N ALA A 162 -3.51 -1.75 -17.31
CA ALA A 162 -4.90 -2.13 -17.07
C ALA A 162 -5.61 -2.57 -18.36
N GLY A 163 -6.60 -3.45 -18.23
CA GLY A 163 -7.46 -3.86 -19.34
C GLY A 163 -8.17 -5.20 -19.08
N LYS A 164 -9.24 -5.50 -19.83
CA LYS A 164 -9.94 -6.78 -19.70
C LYS A 164 -9.11 -7.94 -20.27
N SER A 165 -9.54 -9.17 -19.99
CA SER A 165 -8.96 -10.36 -20.61
C SER A 165 -9.02 -10.28 -22.15
N GLY A 166 -7.97 -10.74 -22.82
CA GLY A 166 -7.85 -10.69 -24.29
C GLY A 166 -7.66 -9.29 -24.90
N SER A 167 -7.34 -8.27 -24.10
CA SER A 167 -7.05 -6.91 -24.61
C SER A 167 -5.61 -6.73 -25.13
N GLY A 168 -4.71 -7.67 -24.85
CA GLY A 168 -3.29 -7.62 -25.24
C GLY A 168 -2.33 -7.20 -24.14
N LYS A 169 -2.78 -7.02 -22.89
CA LYS A 169 -1.94 -6.57 -21.75
C LYS A 169 -0.62 -7.32 -21.64
N THR A 170 -0.67 -8.64 -21.63
CA THR A 170 0.48 -9.51 -21.38
C THR A 170 1.40 -9.59 -22.60
N GLN A 171 0.89 -10.14 -23.72
CA GLN A 171 1.64 -10.35 -24.94
C GLN A 171 2.18 -9.05 -25.58
N SER A 172 1.40 -7.98 -25.54
CA SER A 172 1.71 -6.76 -26.28
C SER A 172 2.13 -5.58 -25.41
N GLY A 173 1.77 -5.57 -24.13
CA GLY A 173 2.22 -4.55 -23.17
C GLY A 173 3.41 -5.02 -22.34
N MET A 174 3.19 -6.07 -21.55
CA MET A 174 4.15 -6.49 -20.53
C MET A 174 5.40 -7.16 -21.10
N ILE A 175 5.26 -8.14 -22.01
CA ILE A 175 6.39 -8.89 -22.57
C ILE A 175 7.40 -7.96 -23.29
N PRO A 176 6.99 -7.03 -24.18
CA PRO A 176 7.92 -6.08 -24.78
C PRO A 176 8.67 -5.24 -23.74
N TYR A 177 8.00 -4.78 -22.68
CA TYR A 177 8.68 -4.00 -21.63
C TYR A 177 9.68 -4.86 -20.83
N VAL A 178 9.30 -6.10 -20.47
CA VAL A 178 10.19 -7.08 -19.83
C VAL A 178 11.44 -7.32 -20.67
N LEU A 179 11.27 -7.58 -21.97
CA LEU A 179 12.38 -7.79 -22.91
C LEU A 179 13.26 -6.55 -23.05
N GLY A 180 12.65 -5.36 -23.03
CA GLY A 180 13.38 -4.09 -23.05
C GLY A 180 14.24 -3.89 -21.80
N MET A 181 13.68 -4.15 -20.62
CA MET A 181 14.41 -4.08 -19.34
C MET A 181 15.54 -5.10 -19.28
N TRP A 182 15.27 -6.35 -19.66
CA TRP A 182 16.27 -7.42 -19.73
C TRP A 182 17.40 -7.09 -20.71
N ALA A 183 17.08 -6.62 -21.92
CA ALA A 183 18.07 -6.24 -22.92
C ALA A 183 18.94 -5.04 -22.49
N SER A 184 18.46 -4.25 -21.53
CA SER A 184 19.20 -3.17 -20.87
C SER A 184 19.98 -3.63 -19.62
N GLY A 185 20.13 -4.94 -19.40
CA GLY A 185 20.94 -5.54 -18.34
C GLY A 185 20.25 -5.72 -16.99
N ALA A 186 18.93 -5.52 -16.91
CA ALA A 186 18.19 -5.74 -15.67
C ALA A 186 17.95 -7.24 -15.40
N HIS A 187 17.89 -7.61 -14.13
CA HIS A 187 17.32 -8.88 -13.70
C HIS A 187 15.80 -8.73 -13.60
N VAL A 188 15.05 -9.58 -14.29
CA VAL A 188 13.59 -9.56 -14.30
C VAL A 188 13.06 -10.70 -13.44
N VAL A 189 12.17 -10.37 -12.51
CA VAL A 189 11.41 -11.34 -11.71
C VAL A 189 9.97 -11.33 -12.19
N ILE A 190 9.48 -12.46 -12.70
CA ILE A 190 8.11 -12.61 -13.20
C ILE A 190 7.28 -13.38 -12.19
N VAL A 191 6.25 -12.74 -11.67
CA VAL A 191 5.25 -13.32 -10.77
C VAL A 191 4.00 -13.66 -11.56
N ASN A 192 3.42 -14.83 -11.27
CA ASN A 192 2.26 -15.38 -11.98
C ASN A 192 2.52 -15.64 -13.48
N GLY A 193 3.78 -15.85 -13.87
CA GLY A 193 4.18 -16.17 -15.25
C GLY A 193 3.93 -17.63 -15.67
N ALA A 194 3.03 -18.34 -15.00
CA ALA A 194 2.81 -19.77 -15.21
C ALA A 194 2.12 -20.09 -16.55
N GLY A 195 1.42 -19.10 -17.13
CA GLY A 195 0.72 -19.22 -18.40
C GLY A 195 1.64 -19.46 -19.60
N SER A 196 1.03 -19.89 -20.73
CA SER A 196 1.73 -20.11 -22.00
C SER A 196 2.46 -18.88 -22.53
N ASP A 197 2.04 -17.69 -22.10
CA ASP A 197 2.56 -16.42 -22.60
C ASP A 197 4.05 -16.20 -22.30
N PHE A 198 4.57 -16.74 -21.20
CA PHE A 198 5.98 -16.58 -20.80
C PHE A 198 6.84 -17.81 -21.09
N GLN A 199 6.30 -18.82 -21.78
CA GLN A 199 7.03 -20.06 -22.02
C GLN A 199 8.35 -19.82 -22.76
N THR A 200 8.40 -18.82 -23.63
CA THR A 200 9.61 -18.41 -24.39
C THR A 200 10.68 -17.75 -23.54
N LEU A 201 10.36 -17.34 -22.30
CA LEU A 201 11.25 -16.59 -21.42
C LEU A 201 11.88 -17.45 -20.31
N ARG A 202 11.46 -18.72 -20.14
CA ARG A 202 11.86 -19.58 -19.00
C ARG A 202 13.35 -19.77 -18.84
N ASP A 203 14.06 -19.94 -19.95
CA ASP A 203 15.48 -20.28 -19.96
C ASP A 203 16.36 -19.09 -20.34
N VAL A 204 15.81 -17.87 -20.22
CA VAL A 204 16.52 -16.64 -20.53
C VAL A 204 17.33 -16.21 -19.31
N PRO A 205 18.65 -15.97 -19.44
CA PRO A 205 19.48 -15.55 -18.30
C PRO A 205 18.94 -14.24 -17.72
N ASN A 206 19.05 -14.07 -16.40
CA ASN A 206 18.52 -12.92 -15.67
C ASN A 206 17.00 -12.76 -15.74
N ILE A 207 16.25 -13.81 -16.09
CA ILE A 207 14.80 -13.84 -15.93
C ILE A 207 14.45 -14.97 -14.95
N SER A 208 14.03 -14.60 -13.75
CA SER A 208 13.59 -15.53 -12.72
C SER A 208 12.06 -15.57 -12.67
N PHE A 209 11.52 -16.76 -12.43
CA PHE A 209 10.07 -16.97 -12.30
C PHE A 209 9.73 -17.34 -10.88
N PHE A 210 8.66 -16.74 -10.37
CA PHE A 210 8.03 -17.29 -9.17
C PHE A 210 7.57 -18.72 -9.43
N PRO A 211 7.55 -19.55 -8.36
CA PRO A 211 6.96 -20.87 -8.41
C PRO A 211 5.56 -20.83 -9.03
N ARG A 212 5.25 -21.82 -9.87
CA ARG A 212 3.90 -21.98 -10.42
C ARG A 212 2.97 -22.32 -9.26
N ALA A 213 2.04 -21.43 -8.95
CA ALA A 213 1.06 -21.58 -7.89
C ALA A 213 -0.21 -20.83 -8.27
N ASP A 214 -1.35 -21.24 -7.73
CA ASP A 214 -2.61 -20.52 -7.90
C ASP A 214 -2.54 -19.15 -7.21
N GLU A 215 -3.41 -18.20 -7.60
CA GLU A 215 -3.35 -16.82 -7.08
C GLU A 215 -3.45 -16.75 -5.55
N ARG A 216 -4.20 -17.67 -4.93
CA ARG A 216 -4.33 -17.78 -3.46
C ARG A 216 -3.01 -18.16 -2.79
N GLU A 217 -2.25 -19.05 -3.42
CA GLU A 217 -0.98 -19.56 -2.90
C GLU A 217 0.15 -18.54 -3.08
N LEU A 218 0.00 -17.58 -4.00
CA LEU A 218 0.94 -16.48 -4.23
C LEU A 218 0.83 -15.35 -3.20
N ILE A 219 -0.25 -15.26 -2.41
CA ILE A 219 -0.47 -14.15 -1.46
C ILE A 219 0.71 -13.99 -0.49
N ARG A 220 1.11 -15.09 0.19
CA ARG A 220 2.20 -15.04 1.17
C ARG A 220 3.56 -14.83 0.51
N PRO A 221 4.00 -15.67 -0.47
CA PRO A 221 5.31 -15.51 -1.09
C PRO A 221 5.51 -14.13 -1.73
N LEU A 222 4.47 -13.57 -2.36
CA LEU A 222 4.55 -12.23 -2.93
C LEU A 222 4.62 -11.14 -1.86
N SER A 223 3.85 -11.27 -0.78
CA SER A 223 3.91 -10.34 0.36
C SER A 223 5.30 -10.29 0.96
N ASP A 224 5.89 -11.45 1.24
CA ASP A 224 7.23 -11.56 1.82
C ASP A 224 8.30 -11.05 0.86
N PHE A 225 8.26 -11.45 -0.42
CA PHE A 225 9.22 -10.99 -1.43
C PHE A 225 9.20 -9.47 -1.65
N LEU A 226 8.01 -8.85 -1.68
CA LEU A 226 7.92 -7.39 -1.81
C LEU A 226 8.50 -6.68 -0.58
N ASP A 227 8.34 -7.25 0.61
CA ASP A 227 8.93 -6.72 1.84
C ASP A 227 10.45 -6.90 1.86
N ASP A 228 10.97 -8.05 1.43
CA ASP A 228 12.41 -8.28 1.25
C ASP A 228 13.00 -7.32 0.22
N THR A 229 12.24 -6.97 -0.83
CA THR A 229 12.64 -5.95 -1.80
C THR A 229 12.71 -4.56 -1.16
N VAL A 230 11.83 -4.25 -0.20
CA VAL A 230 11.94 -3.01 0.60
C VAL A 230 13.18 -3.04 1.47
N GLY A 231 13.56 -4.19 2.03
CA GLY A 231 14.84 -4.39 2.72
C GLY A 231 16.04 -4.12 1.80
N GLU A 232 15.98 -4.62 0.56
CA GLU A 232 17.01 -4.39 -0.46
C GLU A 232 17.21 -2.90 -0.76
N LEU A 233 16.16 -2.06 -0.73
CA LEU A 233 16.33 -0.61 -0.86
C LEU A 233 17.32 -0.04 0.16
N GLN A 234 17.26 -0.49 1.41
CA GLN A 234 18.14 0.00 2.47
C GLN A 234 19.59 -0.45 2.24
N ARG A 235 19.79 -1.68 1.76
CA ARG A 235 21.11 -2.16 1.36
C ARG A 235 21.66 -1.32 0.22
N ARG A 236 20.87 -1.12 -0.84
CA ARG A 236 21.25 -0.30 -2.00
C ARG A 236 21.56 1.15 -1.63
N ASP A 237 20.84 1.74 -0.69
CA ASP A 237 21.14 3.11 -0.21
C ASP A 237 22.53 3.21 0.45
N ARG A 238 22.92 2.19 1.25
CA ARG A 238 24.26 2.12 1.85
C ARG A 238 25.36 1.96 0.78
N VAL A 239 25.10 1.16 -0.25
CA VAL A 239 26.01 0.98 -1.38
C VAL A 239 26.21 2.28 -2.14
N LEU A 240 25.11 2.97 -2.49
CA LEU A 240 25.16 4.28 -3.15
C LEU A 240 25.95 5.29 -2.32
N ALA A 241 25.73 5.33 -1.00
CA ALA A 241 26.49 6.19 -0.10
C ALA A 241 27.98 5.85 -0.07
N HIS A 242 28.34 4.55 -0.02
CA HIS A 242 29.72 4.09 -0.02
C HIS A 242 30.48 4.54 -1.28
N TYR A 243 29.87 4.36 -2.45
CA TYR A 243 30.45 4.75 -3.74
C TYR A 243 30.21 6.22 -4.11
N ARG A 244 29.53 7.01 -3.26
CA ARG A 244 29.12 8.40 -3.53
C ARG A 244 28.33 8.56 -4.84
N ALA A 245 27.61 7.50 -5.23
CA ALA A 245 26.76 7.48 -6.41
C ALA A 245 25.38 8.07 -6.08
N LYS A 246 24.78 8.81 -7.03
CA LYS A 246 23.43 9.38 -6.86
C LYS A 246 22.35 8.37 -7.20
N THR A 247 22.60 7.55 -8.21
CA THR A 247 21.69 6.51 -8.70
C THR A 247 22.45 5.21 -8.91
N TRP A 248 21.70 4.10 -8.93
CA TRP A 248 22.25 2.75 -9.14
C TRP A 248 23.05 2.62 -10.44
N ARG A 249 22.70 3.40 -11.47
CA ARG A 249 23.42 3.42 -12.75
C ARG A 249 24.73 4.18 -12.71
N ASP A 250 24.93 5.03 -11.71
CA ASP A 250 26.18 5.77 -11.51
C ASP A 250 27.22 4.94 -10.75
N LEU A 251 26.86 3.71 -10.33
CA LEU A 251 27.81 2.82 -9.67
C LEU A 251 28.92 2.42 -10.64
N PRO A 252 30.18 2.46 -10.19
CA PRO A 252 31.27 2.06 -11.04
C PRO A 252 31.33 0.53 -11.15
N PRO A 253 31.92 -0.04 -12.23
CA PRO A 253 31.98 -1.48 -12.43
C PRO A 253 32.63 -2.25 -11.27
N GLU A 254 33.61 -1.66 -10.60
CA GLU A 254 34.28 -2.24 -9.42
C GLU A 254 33.37 -2.38 -8.19
N SER A 255 32.15 -1.82 -8.22
CA SER A 255 31.18 -2.04 -7.15
C SER A 255 30.79 -3.50 -6.98
N GLY A 256 30.89 -4.31 -8.04
CA GLY A 256 30.49 -5.71 -8.04
C GLY A 256 29.00 -5.93 -7.81
N GLU A 257 28.21 -4.86 -7.89
CA GLU A 257 26.79 -4.87 -7.59
C GLU A 257 25.97 -5.38 -8.77
N VAL A 258 24.88 -6.09 -8.43
CA VAL A 258 23.88 -6.54 -9.38
C VAL A 258 23.28 -5.33 -10.11
N GLY A 259 22.94 -5.49 -11.38
CA GLY A 259 22.23 -4.48 -12.16
C GLY A 259 20.85 -4.09 -11.60
N GLU A 260 20.07 -3.44 -12.46
CA GLU A 260 18.71 -3.05 -12.11
C GLU A 260 17.80 -4.27 -11.95
N ILE A 261 16.74 -4.14 -11.16
CA ILE A 261 15.75 -5.20 -10.96
C ILE A 261 14.41 -4.73 -11.50
N LEU A 262 13.72 -5.56 -12.29
CA LEU A 262 12.33 -5.38 -12.65
C LEU A 262 11.50 -6.45 -11.95
N ILE A 263 10.51 -6.05 -11.16
CA ILE A 263 9.49 -6.95 -10.62
C ILE A 263 8.24 -6.81 -11.47
N ALA A 264 7.97 -7.82 -12.30
CA ALA A 264 6.83 -7.90 -13.18
C ALA A 264 5.79 -8.86 -12.59
N VAL A 265 4.60 -8.36 -12.23
CA VAL A 265 3.51 -9.18 -11.68
C VAL A 265 2.34 -9.20 -12.65
N ASP A 266 2.08 -10.36 -13.25
CA ASP A 266 0.90 -10.55 -14.08
C ASP A 266 -0.34 -10.77 -13.21
N GLU A 267 -1.42 -10.08 -13.56
CA GLU A 267 -2.71 -10.13 -12.86
C GLU A 267 -2.58 -9.87 -11.35
N PHE A 268 -1.84 -8.83 -10.96
CA PHE A 268 -1.62 -8.46 -9.56
C PHE A 268 -2.94 -8.31 -8.79
N LEU A 269 -3.97 -7.72 -9.43
CA LEU A 269 -5.28 -7.56 -8.80
C LEU A 269 -5.99 -8.90 -8.56
N ALA A 270 -5.75 -9.93 -9.39
CA ALA A 270 -6.32 -11.25 -9.18
C ALA A 270 -5.76 -11.88 -7.88
N ILE A 271 -4.47 -11.71 -7.60
CA ILE A 271 -3.83 -12.15 -6.35
C ILE A 271 -4.46 -11.45 -5.13
N ILE A 272 -4.67 -10.13 -5.23
CA ILE A 272 -5.33 -9.37 -4.16
C ILE A 272 -6.78 -9.84 -3.96
N LEU A 273 -7.53 -10.06 -5.03
CA LEU A 273 -8.93 -10.51 -4.96
C LEU A 273 -9.06 -11.96 -4.46
N ALA A 274 -8.09 -12.81 -4.74
CA ALA A 274 -8.01 -14.18 -4.23
C ALA A 274 -7.91 -14.24 -2.69
N ALA A 275 -7.51 -13.15 -2.04
CA ALA A 275 -7.51 -13.03 -0.59
C ALA A 275 -8.94 -13.12 0.00
N GLU A 276 -9.94 -12.53 -0.66
CA GLU A 276 -11.34 -12.63 -0.22
C GLU A 276 -11.86 -14.07 -0.29
N GLU A 277 -11.47 -14.80 -1.34
CA GLU A 277 -11.81 -16.22 -1.47
C GLU A 277 -11.13 -17.07 -0.40
N THR A 278 -9.86 -16.77 -0.10
CA THR A 278 -9.10 -17.42 0.96
C THR A 278 -9.75 -17.16 2.33
N LYS A 279 -10.18 -15.93 2.63
CA LYS A 279 -10.91 -15.60 3.86
C LYS A 279 -12.23 -16.35 3.97
N ARG A 280 -13.00 -16.46 2.87
CA ARG A 280 -14.24 -17.26 2.84
C ARG A 280 -13.97 -18.74 3.09
N ALA A 281 -12.91 -19.28 2.49
CA ALA A 281 -12.49 -20.67 2.70
C ALA A 281 -12.10 -20.92 4.17
N ILE A 282 -11.35 -20.00 4.79
CA ILE A 282 -10.99 -20.06 6.22
C ILE A 282 -12.25 -20.00 7.10
N ALA A 283 -13.18 -19.09 6.80
CA ALA A 283 -14.41 -18.95 7.56
C ALA A 283 -15.29 -20.22 7.51
N ALA A 284 -15.34 -20.86 6.34
CA ALA A 284 -16.11 -22.08 6.11
C ALA A 284 -15.40 -23.36 6.58
N SER A 285 -14.09 -23.33 6.81
CA SER A 285 -13.30 -24.50 7.18
C SER A 285 -13.66 -25.02 8.58
N THR A 286 -13.75 -26.35 8.69
CA THR A 286 -13.88 -27.08 9.95
C THR A 286 -12.53 -27.45 10.57
N GLY A 287 -11.41 -27.14 9.89
CA GLY A 287 -10.05 -27.50 10.32
C GLY A 287 -9.42 -26.58 11.36
N TYR A 288 -10.20 -25.69 11.98
CA TYR A 288 -9.75 -24.78 13.04
C TYR A 288 -10.43 -25.14 14.35
N ASP A 289 -9.65 -25.20 15.44
CA ASP A 289 -10.14 -25.68 16.75
C ASP A 289 -11.08 -24.68 17.41
N SER A 290 -10.97 -23.39 17.05
CA SER A 290 -11.80 -22.33 17.61
C SER A 290 -12.20 -21.22 16.62
N SER A 291 -13.22 -20.44 16.99
CA SER A 291 -13.57 -19.20 16.27
C SER A 291 -12.51 -18.10 16.43
N SER A 292 -11.66 -18.17 17.46
CA SER A 292 -10.56 -17.23 17.64
C SER A 292 -9.46 -17.47 16.62
N GLU A 293 -9.04 -18.72 16.42
CA GLU A 293 -8.04 -19.08 15.41
C GLU A 293 -8.46 -18.72 14.00
N ARG A 294 -9.75 -18.96 13.64
CA ARG A 294 -10.28 -18.52 12.34
C ARG A 294 -10.16 -17.01 12.14
N ARG A 295 -10.47 -16.21 13.18
CA ARG A 295 -10.32 -14.75 13.11
C ARG A 295 -8.87 -14.33 12.96
N THR A 296 -7.94 -14.97 13.67
CA THR A 296 -6.50 -14.72 13.53
C THR A 296 -6.01 -15.05 12.13
N ALA A 297 -6.40 -16.20 11.57
CA ALA A 297 -6.00 -16.58 10.21
C ALA A 297 -6.58 -15.64 9.14
N ILE A 298 -7.82 -15.16 9.31
CA ILE A 298 -8.41 -14.14 8.44
C ILE A 298 -7.64 -12.82 8.55
N ALA A 299 -7.33 -12.38 9.77
CA ALA A 299 -6.58 -11.16 10.00
C ALA A 299 -5.15 -11.24 9.43
N GLU A 300 -4.54 -12.41 9.44
CA GLU A 300 -3.24 -12.64 8.80
C GLU A 300 -3.31 -12.45 7.28
N VAL A 301 -4.38 -12.96 6.62
CA VAL A 301 -4.60 -12.72 5.19
C VAL A 301 -4.78 -11.23 4.89
N ASP A 302 -5.57 -10.53 5.69
CA ASP A 302 -5.74 -9.07 5.55
C ASP A 302 -4.41 -8.33 5.75
N HIS A 303 -3.59 -8.75 6.73
CA HIS A 303 -2.27 -8.20 6.98
C HIS A 303 -1.31 -8.42 5.81
N MET A 304 -1.31 -9.61 5.19
CA MET A 304 -0.48 -9.91 4.01
C MET A 304 -0.87 -9.03 2.81
N VAL A 305 -2.18 -8.82 2.57
CA VAL A 305 -2.67 -7.91 1.54
C VAL A 305 -2.27 -6.46 1.81
N TYR A 306 -2.39 -6.03 3.07
CA TYR A 306 -1.93 -4.71 3.49
C TYR A 306 -0.42 -4.54 3.25
N ARG A 307 0.41 -5.53 3.65
CA ARG A 307 1.86 -5.53 3.41
C ARG A 307 2.20 -5.44 1.93
N MET A 308 1.51 -6.18 1.06
CA MET A 308 1.72 -6.09 -0.40
C MET A 308 1.50 -4.67 -0.92
N TRP A 309 0.38 -4.04 -0.55
CA TRP A 309 0.09 -2.66 -0.94
C TRP A 309 1.09 -1.65 -0.37
N ALA A 310 1.44 -1.80 0.92
CA ALA A 310 2.38 -0.92 1.59
C ALA A 310 3.78 -1.01 0.97
N ALA A 311 4.27 -2.24 0.71
CA ALA A 311 5.54 -2.49 0.08
C ALA A 311 5.58 -1.96 -1.37
N ALA A 312 4.55 -2.23 -2.17
CA ALA A 312 4.43 -1.71 -3.53
C ALA A 312 4.47 -0.18 -3.58
N ASN A 313 3.72 0.51 -2.70
CA ASN A 313 3.76 1.98 -2.59
C ASN A 313 5.12 2.50 -2.11
N LYS A 314 5.77 1.80 -1.18
CA LYS A 314 7.09 2.19 -0.68
C LYS A 314 8.18 2.02 -1.73
N LEU A 315 8.12 0.94 -2.51
CA LEU A 315 8.96 0.73 -3.68
C LEU A 315 8.70 1.84 -4.70
N ALA A 316 7.46 2.04 -5.13
CA ALA A 316 7.10 3.04 -6.13
C ALA A 316 7.55 4.48 -5.78
N SER A 317 7.54 4.83 -4.49
CA SER A 317 7.95 6.16 -4.03
C SER A 317 9.46 6.34 -3.84
N LYS A 318 10.22 5.28 -3.59
CA LYS A 318 11.64 5.39 -3.19
C LYS A 318 12.63 4.66 -4.08
N SER A 319 12.19 3.71 -4.90
CA SER A 319 13.10 2.77 -5.55
C SER A 319 13.75 3.28 -6.83
N ARG A 320 13.26 4.40 -7.40
CA ARG A 320 13.82 5.05 -8.61
C ARG A 320 15.35 5.17 -8.59
N LYS A 321 15.92 5.74 -7.51
CA LYS A 321 17.39 5.92 -7.41
C LYS A 321 18.14 4.61 -7.17
N HIS A 322 17.45 3.58 -6.69
CA HIS A 322 18.02 2.28 -6.34
C HIS A 322 17.96 1.28 -7.51
N GLY A 323 17.46 1.67 -8.69
CA GLY A 323 17.39 0.78 -9.85
C GLY A 323 16.46 -0.41 -9.65
N ILE A 324 15.39 -0.27 -8.86
CA ILE A 324 14.33 -1.28 -8.72
C ILE A 324 13.05 -0.73 -9.34
N HIS A 325 12.46 -1.50 -10.24
CA HIS A 325 11.33 -1.13 -11.09
C HIS A 325 10.14 -2.05 -10.83
N LEU A 326 8.94 -1.54 -11.04
CA LEU A 326 7.69 -2.31 -10.88
C LEU A 326 6.91 -2.29 -12.18
N LEU A 327 6.34 -3.43 -12.55
CA LEU A 327 5.44 -3.56 -13.68
C LEU A 327 4.29 -4.48 -13.30
N PHE A 328 3.12 -3.92 -13.02
CA PHE A 328 1.95 -4.74 -12.65
C PHE A 328 0.89 -4.67 -13.73
N THR A 329 0.29 -5.81 -14.06
CA THR A 329 -0.92 -5.85 -14.88
C THR A 329 -2.16 -6.03 -14.01
N LEU A 330 -3.28 -5.43 -14.41
CA LEU A 330 -4.52 -5.36 -13.65
C LEU A 330 -5.70 -5.64 -14.59
N THR A 331 -6.56 -6.60 -14.27
CA THR A 331 -7.80 -6.81 -15.01
C THR A 331 -8.90 -5.87 -14.53
N ASP A 332 -9.36 -5.01 -15.45
CA ASP A 332 -10.45 -4.05 -15.25
C ASP A 332 -10.48 -3.33 -13.88
N PRO A 333 -9.37 -2.68 -13.46
CA PRO A 333 -9.35 -1.98 -12.19
C PRO A 333 -10.38 -0.85 -12.16
N THR A 334 -11.12 -0.76 -11.07
CA THR A 334 -11.93 0.41 -10.72
C THR A 334 -11.33 1.11 -9.51
N ALA A 335 -11.58 2.40 -9.33
CA ALA A 335 -11.14 3.11 -8.13
C ALA A 335 -11.62 2.44 -6.83
N LYS A 336 -12.80 1.82 -6.85
CA LYS A 336 -13.34 1.05 -5.72
C LYS A 336 -12.53 -0.21 -5.45
N LEU A 337 -12.16 -0.97 -6.49
CA LEU A 337 -11.37 -2.21 -6.34
C LEU A 337 -9.93 -1.92 -5.92
N LEU A 338 -9.31 -0.86 -6.47
CA LEU A 338 -7.97 -0.44 -6.09
C LEU A 338 -7.93 0.15 -4.67
N GLY A 339 -9.05 0.71 -4.19
CA GLY A 339 -9.11 1.37 -2.90
C GLY A 339 -8.14 2.55 -2.81
N LYS A 340 -7.86 2.98 -1.58
CA LYS A 340 -6.94 4.10 -1.32
C LYS A 340 -5.50 3.77 -1.74
N GLU A 341 -5.02 2.58 -1.36
CA GLU A 341 -3.61 2.20 -1.54
C GLU A 341 -3.28 1.86 -3.00
N GLY A 342 -4.17 1.18 -3.73
CA GLY A 342 -3.98 0.95 -5.16
C GLY A 342 -4.06 2.23 -5.99
N MET A 343 -4.92 3.18 -5.60
CA MET A 343 -4.94 4.50 -6.23
C MET A 343 -3.69 5.33 -5.89
N ALA A 344 -3.07 5.12 -4.72
CA ALA A 344 -1.79 5.74 -4.39
C ALA A 344 -0.66 5.20 -5.27
N LEU A 345 -0.58 3.87 -5.44
CA LEU A 345 0.40 3.22 -6.32
C LEU A 345 0.24 3.71 -7.76
N ARG A 346 -1.01 3.81 -8.21
CA ARG A 346 -1.37 4.31 -9.55
C ARG A 346 -0.87 5.73 -9.81
N ARG A 347 -0.91 6.63 -8.82
CA ARG A 347 -0.40 8.00 -8.98
C ARG A 347 1.13 8.08 -9.06
N GLN A 348 1.83 7.03 -8.62
CA GLN A 348 3.30 6.94 -8.64
C GLN A 348 3.83 6.14 -9.83
N SER A 349 2.94 5.70 -10.72
CA SER A 349 3.27 4.82 -11.84
C SER A 349 2.74 5.41 -13.15
N LEU A 350 3.39 5.07 -14.26
CA LEU A 350 2.84 5.32 -15.58
C LEU A 350 1.62 4.42 -15.81
N ALA A 351 0.47 5.02 -16.06
CA ALA A 351 -0.79 4.32 -16.28
C ALA A 351 -1.00 4.04 -17.77
N VAL A 352 -1.02 2.75 -18.14
CA VAL A 352 -1.29 2.26 -19.50
C VAL A 352 -2.62 1.50 -19.48
N ALA A 353 -3.63 2.01 -20.17
CA ALA A 353 -4.95 1.39 -20.25
C ALA A 353 -5.21 0.80 -21.64
N PHE A 354 -5.13 -0.52 -21.75
CA PHE A 354 -5.73 -1.27 -22.86
C PHE A 354 -7.26 -1.24 -22.73
N ARG A 355 -7.97 -1.91 -23.65
CA ARG A 355 -9.43 -2.01 -23.61
C ARG A 355 -9.95 -2.41 -22.22
N MET A 356 -10.66 -1.50 -21.55
CA MET A 356 -11.33 -1.74 -20.26
C MET A 356 -12.83 -1.98 -20.42
N GLY A 357 -13.46 -2.58 -19.41
CA GLY A 357 -14.90 -2.86 -19.37
C GLY A 357 -15.78 -1.64 -19.07
N THR A 358 -15.25 -0.61 -18.41
CA THR A 358 -16.04 0.58 -18.04
C THR A 358 -15.28 1.89 -18.26
N SER A 359 -15.99 2.92 -18.73
CA SER A 359 -15.38 4.21 -19.04
C SER A 359 -14.99 4.96 -17.77
N ALA A 360 -15.82 4.87 -16.73
CA ALA A 360 -15.52 5.43 -15.42
C ALA A 360 -14.26 4.81 -14.79
N GLY A 361 -14.11 3.48 -14.85
CA GLY A 361 -12.90 2.81 -14.39
C GLY A 361 -11.67 3.25 -15.18
N SER A 362 -11.78 3.31 -16.51
CA SER A 362 -10.67 3.78 -17.35
C SER A 362 -10.26 5.21 -17.09
N ARG A 363 -11.20 6.14 -16.95
CA ARG A 363 -10.89 7.54 -16.68
C ARG A 363 -10.23 7.72 -15.32
N ALA A 364 -10.73 7.02 -14.29
CA ALA A 364 -10.12 7.01 -12.97
C ALA A 364 -8.70 6.43 -13.00
N PHE A 365 -8.48 5.36 -13.78
CA PHE A 365 -7.16 4.75 -13.95
C PHE A 365 -6.19 5.62 -14.77
N LEU A 366 -6.68 6.43 -15.71
CA LEU A 366 -5.84 7.33 -16.53
C LEU A 366 -5.68 8.75 -15.94
N ASP A 367 -6.35 9.08 -14.83
CA ASP A 367 -6.46 10.45 -14.26
C ASP A 367 -7.12 11.48 -15.18
N THR A 368 -7.96 11.02 -16.11
CA THR A 368 -8.60 11.93 -17.05
C THR A 368 -9.90 12.41 -16.45
N SER A 369 -9.83 13.48 -15.65
CA SER A 369 -11.00 14.09 -15.04
C SER A 369 -11.90 14.77 -16.09
N HIS A 370 -11.33 15.38 -17.13
CA HIS A 370 -12.04 16.06 -18.22
C HIS A 370 -11.19 16.06 -19.50
N GLY A 371 -11.74 15.70 -20.67
CA GLY A 371 -11.01 15.79 -21.94
C GLY A 371 -11.49 14.87 -23.06
N ASP A 372 -10.72 14.89 -24.15
CA ASP A 372 -10.95 14.27 -25.48
C ASP A 372 -11.22 12.75 -25.47
N TRP A 373 -11.05 12.09 -24.32
CA TRP A 373 -11.23 10.67 -24.10
C TRP A 373 -12.41 10.37 -23.17
N ALA A 374 -13.59 10.88 -23.51
CA ALA A 374 -14.80 10.72 -22.70
C ALA A 374 -15.14 9.25 -22.40
N GLN A 375 -14.89 8.34 -23.34
CA GLN A 375 -15.09 6.90 -23.16
C GLN A 375 -13.91 6.20 -22.44
N GLY A 376 -12.80 6.91 -22.18
CA GLY A 376 -11.55 6.31 -21.77
C GLY A 376 -11.08 5.28 -22.81
N SER A 377 -10.57 4.14 -22.34
CA SER A 377 -10.12 3.02 -23.15
C SER A 377 -11.22 2.03 -23.53
N VAL A 378 -12.50 2.31 -23.21
CA VAL A 378 -13.60 1.41 -23.59
C VAL A 378 -13.71 1.39 -25.11
N GLY A 379 -13.88 0.19 -25.67
CA GLY A 379 -14.06 0.01 -27.11
C GLY A 379 -12.77 -0.10 -27.92
N LEU A 380 -11.59 0.17 -27.33
CA LEU A 380 -10.32 0.05 -28.04
C LEU A 380 -10.12 -1.36 -28.63
N PRO A 381 -9.65 -1.50 -29.88
CA PRO A 381 -9.25 -2.78 -30.46
C PRO A 381 -8.16 -3.46 -29.63
N THR A 382 -8.07 -4.79 -29.76
CA THR A 382 -7.00 -5.56 -29.10
C THR A 382 -5.64 -5.03 -29.56
N GLY A 383 -4.73 -4.81 -28.59
CA GLY A 383 -3.42 -4.25 -28.88
C GLY A 383 -3.38 -2.72 -29.02
N GLN A 384 -4.51 -2.01 -28.89
CA GLN A 384 -4.50 -0.56 -28.72
C GLN A 384 -4.64 -0.17 -27.24
N PHE A 385 -4.03 0.94 -26.87
CA PHE A 385 -4.04 1.44 -25.50
C PHE A 385 -4.03 2.97 -25.45
N LEU A 386 -4.51 3.51 -24.34
CA LEU A 386 -4.28 4.88 -23.91
C LEU A 386 -3.18 4.89 -22.85
N VAL A 387 -2.35 5.92 -22.87
CA VAL A 387 -1.33 6.14 -21.84
C VAL A 387 -1.30 7.60 -21.45
N ASN A 388 -1.16 7.87 -20.15
CA ASN A 388 -0.98 9.23 -19.64
C ASN A 388 0.52 9.49 -19.43
N VAL A 389 1.16 10.17 -20.37
CA VAL A 389 2.56 10.60 -20.26
C VAL A 389 2.57 12.09 -19.98
N ASP A 390 3.08 12.49 -18.82
CA ASP A 390 3.22 13.89 -18.39
C ASP A 390 1.91 14.72 -18.46
N GLY A 391 0.79 14.09 -18.11
CA GLY A 391 -0.53 14.72 -18.13
C GLY A 391 -1.20 14.73 -19.51
N GLN A 392 -0.53 14.20 -20.55
CA GLN A 392 -1.07 14.07 -21.90
C GLN A 392 -1.48 12.63 -22.17
N ILE A 393 -2.75 12.44 -22.53
CA ILE A 393 -3.24 11.16 -23.01
C ILE A 393 -2.83 10.98 -24.46
N ARG A 394 -2.18 9.84 -24.74
CA ARG A 394 -1.83 9.42 -26.09
C ARG A 394 -2.54 8.13 -26.43
N HIS A 395 -3.12 8.06 -27.63
CA HIS A 395 -3.64 6.84 -28.23
C HIS A 395 -2.54 6.14 -29.00
N CYS A 396 -2.31 4.89 -28.63
CA CYS A 396 -1.19 4.12 -29.14
C CYS A 396 -1.62 2.74 -29.57
N VAL A 397 -0.83 2.16 -30.46
CA VAL A 397 -0.85 0.74 -30.78
C VAL A 397 0.41 0.08 -30.23
N SER A 398 0.24 -1.07 -29.60
CA SER A 398 1.31 -1.85 -28.99
C SER A 398 2.05 -2.71 -30.00
N PHE A 399 3.19 -3.26 -29.58
CA PHE A 399 3.87 -4.30 -30.33
C PHE A 399 3.11 -5.61 -30.21
N HIS A 400 3.14 -6.45 -31.24
CA HIS A 400 2.55 -7.78 -31.18
C HIS A 400 3.56 -8.81 -31.69
N PRO A 401 4.66 -9.04 -30.94
CA PRO A 401 5.68 -9.97 -31.38
C PRO A 401 5.13 -11.40 -31.37
N SER A 402 5.44 -12.17 -32.40
CA SER A 402 5.22 -13.61 -32.37
C SER A 402 6.20 -14.29 -31.39
N THR A 403 5.93 -15.55 -31.04
CA THR A 403 6.88 -16.40 -30.32
C THR A 403 8.25 -16.41 -31.00
N GLN A 404 8.28 -16.48 -32.34
CA GLN A 404 9.52 -16.48 -33.11
C GLN A 404 10.26 -15.14 -33.02
N ASP A 405 9.53 -14.02 -33.09
CA ASP A 405 10.09 -12.68 -32.92
C ASP A 405 10.79 -12.49 -31.56
N ILE A 406 10.20 -13.05 -30.50
CA ILE A 406 10.76 -13.04 -29.14
C ILE A 406 12.06 -13.86 -29.10
N VAL A 407 12.02 -15.09 -29.62
CA VAL A 407 13.19 -15.98 -29.67
C VAL A 407 14.34 -15.35 -30.45
N ASP A 408 14.05 -14.74 -31.59
CA ASP A 408 15.07 -14.10 -32.43
C ASP A 408 15.65 -12.86 -31.73
N PHE A 409 14.81 -12.06 -31.05
CA PHE A 409 15.29 -10.94 -30.24
C PHE A 409 16.24 -11.40 -29.12
N ILE A 410 15.85 -12.42 -28.36
CA ILE A 410 16.67 -12.99 -27.27
C ILE A 410 18.00 -13.51 -27.83
N ARG A 411 17.96 -14.26 -28.93
CA ARG A 411 19.17 -14.81 -29.56
C ARG A 411 20.16 -13.72 -29.95
N VAL A 412 19.68 -12.62 -30.54
CA VAL A 412 20.53 -11.50 -30.95
C VAL A 412 21.04 -10.72 -29.74
N ARG A 413 20.24 -10.54 -28.69
CA ARG A 413 20.56 -9.69 -27.54
C ARG A 413 21.35 -10.37 -26.43
N SER A 414 21.15 -11.66 -26.21
CA SER A 414 21.80 -12.43 -25.14
C SER A 414 23.32 -12.32 -25.13
N GLN A 415 23.96 -12.17 -26.29
CA GLN A 415 25.41 -11.96 -26.42
C GLN A 415 25.92 -10.66 -25.76
N ARG A 416 25.03 -9.71 -25.46
CA ARG A 416 25.36 -8.39 -24.89
C ARG A 416 24.81 -8.18 -23.48
N VAL A 417 23.96 -9.08 -23.00
CA VAL A 417 23.37 -8.96 -21.67
C VAL A 417 24.32 -9.62 -20.68
N ALA A 418 24.91 -8.81 -19.78
CA ALA A 418 25.74 -9.32 -18.70
C ALA A 418 24.89 -10.15 -17.74
N TYR A 419 25.36 -11.33 -17.37
CA TYR A 419 24.71 -12.17 -16.37
C TYR A 419 24.82 -11.51 -14.98
N ASN A 420 23.70 -11.46 -14.26
CA ASN A 420 23.62 -10.87 -12.92
C ASN A 420 22.62 -11.69 -12.08
N ASP A 421 23.06 -12.26 -10.95
CA ASP A 421 22.19 -12.96 -10.02
C ASP A 421 21.29 -12.00 -9.22
N LEU A 422 20.18 -12.50 -8.68
CA LEU A 422 19.43 -11.74 -7.67
C LEU A 422 20.26 -11.66 -6.38
N PRO A 423 20.15 -10.55 -5.62
CA PRO A 423 20.66 -10.48 -4.26
C PRO A 423 20.15 -11.67 -3.43
N ASP A 424 20.96 -12.17 -2.49
CA ASP A 424 20.66 -13.38 -1.71
C ASP A 424 19.29 -13.33 -1.02
N ASN A 425 18.88 -12.17 -0.51
CA ASN A 425 17.58 -11.97 0.13
C ASN A 425 16.40 -11.94 -0.85
N LEU A 426 16.66 -11.90 -2.16
CA LEU A 426 15.65 -11.93 -3.22
C LEU A 426 15.72 -13.21 -4.06
N GLN A 427 16.60 -14.15 -3.73
CA GLN A 427 16.64 -15.44 -4.41
C GLN A 427 15.34 -16.20 -4.15
N LEU A 428 14.73 -16.66 -5.24
CA LEU A 428 13.46 -17.39 -5.17
C LEU A 428 13.75 -18.80 -4.67
N SER A 429 13.19 -19.15 -3.51
CA SER A 429 13.37 -20.49 -2.94
C SER A 429 12.77 -21.56 -3.85
N GLU A 430 13.60 -22.48 -4.38
CA GLU A 430 13.13 -23.62 -5.20
C GLU A 430 12.14 -24.53 -4.47
N ALA A 431 12.13 -24.48 -3.13
CA ALA A 431 11.36 -25.34 -2.24
C ALA A 431 9.82 -25.29 -2.44
N VAL A 432 9.30 -24.30 -3.15
CA VAL A 432 7.85 -24.19 -3.44
C VAL A 432 7.43 -25.08 -4.62
N GLY A 433 8.38 -25.60 -5.42
CA GLY A 433 8.10 -26.47 -6.57
C GLY A 433 7.82 -27.94 -6.25
N GLY A 434 7.95 -28.37 -4.99
CA GLY A 434 7.66 -29.73 -4.58
C GLY A 434 6.18 -29.93 -4.23
N ASN A 435 5.38 -30.45 -5.18
CA ASN A 435 4.03 -31.01 -5.00
C ASN A 435 3.33 -30.61 -3.68
N ILE A 436 2.95 -29.35 -3.57
CA ILE A 436 2.05 -28.91 -2.51
C ILE A 436 0.67 -29.40 -2.93
N ALA A 437 0.29 -30.60 -2.50
CA ALA A 437 -1.11 -31.02 -2.58
C ALA A 437 -1.95 -29.89 -1.98
N PRO A 438 -3.06 -29.47 -2.62
CA PRO A 438 -3.85 -28.33 -2.18
C PRO A 438 -4.23 -28.55 -0.72
N ARG A 439 -3.52 -27.86 0.18
CA ARG A 439 -3.70 -28.01 1.62
C ARG A 439 -4.98 -27.27 1.96
N THR A 440 -6.11 -27.97 1.90
CA THR A 440 -7.44 -27.45 2.30
C THR A 440 -7.51 -27.03 3.77
N SER A 441 -6.52 -27.43 4.55
CA SER A 441 -6.17 -26.83 5.84
C SER A 441 -4.87 -26.07 5.66
N LEU A 442 -4.88 -24.74 5.86
CA LEU A 442 -3.66 -24.03 6.25
C LEU A 442 -2.99 -24.90 7.34
N PRO A 443 -1.67 -25.19 7.26
CA PRO A 443 -1.01 -25.96 8.31
C PRO A 443 -1.43 -25.36 9.67
N PRO A 444 -1.81 -26.19 10.67
CA PRO A 444 -2.07 -25.67 12.02
C PRO A 444 -0.92 -24.77 12.35
N ALA A 445 -1.21 -23.51 12.73
CA ALA A 445 -0.23 -22.44 12.86
C ALA A 445 1.07 -23.04 13.35
N ARG A 446 2.03 -23.23 12.43
CA ARG A 446 3.31 -23.81 12.81
C ARG A 446 3.79 -22.88 13.90
N ALA A 447 4.25 -23.43 15.03
CA ALA A 447 5.10 -22.70 15.94
C ALA A 447 6.39 -22.36 15.17
N THR A 448 6.28 -21.40 14.26
CA THR A 448 7.41 -20.65 13.72
C THR A 448 8.01 -20.02 14.94
N THR A 449 9.16 -20.49 15.35
CA THR A 449 9.99 -19.87 16.38
C THR A 449 10.49 -18.48 15.97
N ASP A 450 9.98 -17.94 14.86
CA ASP A 450 10.29 -16.62 14.27
C ASP A 450 9.02 -15.86 13.84
N THR A 451 7.82 -16.23 14.34
CA THR A 451 6.70 -15.28 14.31
C THR A 451 7.00 -14.21 15.33
N MET A 452 7.18 -12.96 14.88
CA MET A 452 7.22 -11.80 15.76
C MET A 452 6.12 -11.95 16.80
N SER A 453 6.50 -11.92 18.08
CA SER A 453 5.51 -12.09 19.14
C SER A 453 4.39 -11.06 18.96
N GLN A 454 3.17 -11.36 19.42
CA GLN A 454 2.07 -10.39 19.35
C GLN A 454 2.50 -9.02 19.92
N VAL A 455 3.35 -9.05 20.95
CA VAL A 455 3.95 -7.88 21.58
C VAL A 455 4.84 -7.08 20.63
N GLU A 456 5.66 -7.75 19.82
CA GLU A 456 6.50 -7.13 18.77
C GLU A 456 5.67 -6.52 17.65
N THR A 457 4.62 -7.22 17.22
CA THR A 457 3.69 -6.70 16.21
C THR A 457 3.01 -5.44 16.72
N ASP A 458 2.55 -5.45 17.97
CA ASP A 458 1.92 -4.29 18.62
C ASP A 458 2.91 -3.13 18.83
N ALA A 459 4.15 -3.45 19.18
CA ALA A 459 5.23 -2.47 19.27
C ALA A 459 5.47 -1.79 17.92
N SER A 460 5.46 -2.55 16.81
CA SER A 460 5.62 -2.00 15.45
C SER A 460 4.50 -1.02 15.07
N PHE A 461 3.25 -1.26 15.51
CA PHE A 461 2.14 -0.33 15.27
C PHE A 461 2.29 0.99 16.02
N LEU A 462 2.90 0.95 17.21
CA LEU A 462 3.10 2.10 18.09
C LEU A 462 4.39 2.89 17.80
N GLN A 463 5.36 2.29 17.13
CA GLN A 463 6.67 2.89 16.89
C GLN A 463 6.57 4.24 16.16
N GLY A 464 7.13 5.29 16.79
CA GLY A 464 7.11 6.66 16.27
C GLY A 464 5.78 7.41 16.41
N LYS A 465 4.78 6.83 17.10
CA LYS A 465 3.44 7.43 17.29
C LYS A 465 3.09 7.73 18.76
N LEU A 466 4.03 7.53 19.68
CA LEU A 466 3.81 7.71 21.13
C LEU A 466 3.83 9.18 21.57
N ARG A 467 4.43 10.06 20.76
CA ARG A 467 4.59 11.48 21.07
C ARG A 467 3.25 12.17 21.38
N GLY A 468 3.15 12.70 22.60
CA GLY A 468 1.99 13.45 23.07
C GLY A 468 0.92 12.63 23.78
N LEU A 469 1.06 11.29 23.81
CA LEU A 469 0.25 10.43 24.67
C LEU A 469 0.71 10.61 26.13
N ARG A 470 -0.21 10.50 27.09
CA ARG A 470 0.07 10.74 28.52
C ARG A 470 -0.37 9.63 29.46
N ASN A 471 -1.16 8.67 28.99
CA ASN A 471 -1.67 7.56 29.80
C ASN A 471 -1.86 6.30 28.96
N ILE A 472 -1.92 5.15 29.63
CA ILE A 472 -2.02 3.84 28.97
C ILE A 472 -3.31 3.68 28.16
N THR A 473 -4.41 4.33 28.58
CA THR A 473 -5.68 4.32 27.84
C THR A 473 -5.55 5.00 26.48
N ALA A 474 -4.79 6.08 26.37
CA ALA A 474 -4.53 6.75 25.10
C ALA A 474 -3.69 5.86 24.16
N VAL A 475 -2.70 5.14 24.71
CA VAL A 475 -1.88 4.18 23.95
C VAL A 475 -2.73 2.99 23.49
N GLY A 476 -3.59 2.45 24.36
CA GLY A 476 -4.54 1.38 24.00
C GLY A 476 -5.54 1.81 22.93
N ARG A 477 -5.98 3.07 22.94
CA ARG A 477 -6.85 3.63 21.89
C ARG A 477 -6.11 3.73 20.55
N LEU A 478 -4.87 4.23 20.57
CA LEU A 478 -4.02 4.30 19.38
C LEU A 478 -3.79 2.90 18.81
N LEU A 479 -3.36 1.95 19.63
CA LEU A 479 -3.16 0.55 19.22
C LEU A 479 -4.42 -0.04 18.61
N GLY A 480 -5.58 0.14 19.26
CA GLY A 480 -6.84 -0.35 18.72
C GLY A 480 -7.27 0.33 17.41
N THR A 481 -6.90 1.59 17.21
CA THR A 481 -7.15 2.31 15.96
C THR A 481 -6.28 1.76 14.83
N GLU A 482 -5.00 1.54 15.10
CA GLU A 482 -4.04 0.97 14.14
C GLU A 482 -4.40 -0.47 13.75
N ARG A 483 -4.88 -1.26 14.71
CA ARG A 483 -5.42 -2.61 14.45
C ARG A 483 -6.78 -2.62 13.76
N GLY A 484 -7.48 -1.48 13.67
CA GLY A 484 -8.86 -1.41 13.17
C GLY A 484 -9.90 -2.10 14.07
N GLU A 485 -9.57 -2.33 15.34
CA GLU A 485 -10.42 -3.02 16.33
C GLU A 485 -11.22 -2.04 17.22
N LEU A 486 -10.96 -0.73 17.09
CA LEU A 486 -11.58 0.29 17.93
C LEU A 486 -13.03 0.59 17.50
N ASN A 487 -13.98 -0.18 18.03
CA ASN A 487 -15.41 -0.04 17.72
C ASN A 487 -16.14 0.98 18.63
N ALA A 488 -15.50 1.44 19.72
CA ALA A 488 -16.06 2.34 20.73
C ALA A 488 -15.09 3.48 21.07
N HIS A 489 -15.58 4.51 21.76
CA HIS A 489 -14.76 5.67 22.15
C HIS A 489 -13.66 5.33 23.18
N SER A 490 -13.71 4.14 23.79
CA SER A 490 -12.75 3.69 24.80
C SER A 490 -12.15 2.34 24.40
N PRO A 491 -10.84 2.14 24.58
CA PRO A 491 -10.20 0.85 24.32
C PRO A 491 -10.70 -0.21 25.33
N SER A 492 -10.71 -1.47 24.91
CA SER A 492 -11.02 -2.58 25.82
C SER A 492 -9.92 -2.80 26.85
N GLY A 493 -10.22 -3.45 27.97
CA GLY A 493 -9.20 -3.83 28.96
C GLY A 493 -8.07 -4.68 28.37
N LYS A 494 -8.39 -5.54 27.39
CA LYS A 494 -7.40 -6.31 26.63
C LYS A 494 -6.46 -5.40 25.85
N MET A 495 -6.97 -4.40 25.12
CA MET A 495 -6.13 -3.44 24.38
C MET A 495 -5.21 -2.64 25.29
N ILE A 496 -5.66 -2.29 26.49
CA ILE A 496 -4.83 -1.61 27.50
C ILE A 496 -3.68 -2.54 27.96
N ALA A 497 -3.96 -3.83 28.17
CA ALA A 497 -2.95 -4.82 28.52
C ALA A 497 -1.94 -5.04 27.37
N ASP A 498 -2.43 -5.21 26.14
CA ASP A 498 -1.61 -5.36 24.93
C ASP A 498 -0.69 -4.13 24.73
N ALA A 499 -1.24 -2.91 24.87
CA ALA A 499 -0.47 -1.68 24.79
C ALA A 499 0.61 -1.59 25.88
N ARG A 500 0.35 -2.07 27.09
CA ARG A 500 1.35 -2.10 28.17
C ARG A 500 2.48 -3.07 27.85
N ALA A 501 2.16 -4.25 27.32
CA ALA A 501 3.16 -5.23 26.91
C ALA A 501 4.03 -4.69 25.76
N ALA A 502 3.42 -4.05 24.76
CA ALA A 502 4.13 -3.44 23.64
C ALA A 502 5.08 -2.31 24.09
N LEU A 503 4.63 -1.44 24.99
CA LEU A 503 5.49 -0.39 25.57
C LEU A 503 6.67 -0.97 26.34
N ALA A 504 6.46 -2.05 27.11
CA ALA A 504 7.53 -2.69 27.87
C ALA A 504 8.60 -3.27 26.94
N TRP A 505 8.17 -3.94 25.87
CA TRP A 505 9.07 -4.47 24.84
C TRP A 505 9.84 -3.35 24.13
N MET A 506 9.17 -2.26 23.72
CA MET A 506 9.83 -1.12 23.09
C MET A 506 10.85 -0.45 24.03
N ALA A 507 10.53 -0.32 25.32
CA ALA A 507 11.42 0.25 26.32
C ALA A 507 12.66 -0.62 26.55
N GLU A 508 12.51 -1.95 26.58
CA GLU A 508 13.63 -2.90 26.64
C GLU A 508 14.54 -2.79 25.40
N HIS A 509 13.97 -2.48 24.24
CA HIS A 509 14.69 -2.29 22.97
C HIS A 509 15.14 -0.83 22.72
N GLY A 510 15.13 0.01 23.77
CA GLY A 510 15.76 1.32 23.75
C GLY A 510 14.90 2.47 23.22
N ASP A 511 13.57 2.31 23.10
CA ASP A 511 12.68 3.43 22.78
C ASP A 511 12.46 4.34 24.01
N PRO A 512 12.93 5.61 23.97
CA PRO A 512 12.87 6.50 25.13
C PRO A 512 11.45 7.01 25.42
N GLU A 513 10.58 7.15 24.41
CA GLU A 513 9.19 7.58 24.61
C GLU A 513 8.38 6.46 25.28
N ALA A 514 8.60 5.22 24.85
CA ALA A 514 7.96 4.05 25.46
C ALA A 514 8.37 3.90 26.93
N LYS A 515 9.66 4.05 27.24
CA LYS A 515 10.17 3.99 28.63
C LYS A 515 9.54 5.06 29.51
N MET A 516 9.51 6.32 29.04
CA MET A 516 8.89 7.43 29.78
C MET A 516 7.40 7.16 30.07
N LEU A 517 6.64 6.66 29.09
CA LEU A 517 5.24 6.32 29.27
C LEU A 517 5.04 5.16 30.25
N LEU A 518 5.90 4.15 30.20
CA LEU A 518 5.84 3.02 31.12
C LEU A 518 6.10 3.46 32.57
N ASP A 519 7.08 4.37 32.77
CA ASP A 519 7.42 4.92 34.09
C ASP A 519 6.25 5.73 34.68
N ILE A 520 5.59 6.57 33.87
CA ILE A 520 4.38 7.31 34.28
C ILE A 520 3.28 6.32 34.70
N VAL A 521 3.03 5.31 33.86
CA VAL A 521 1.95 4.32 34.05
C VAL A 521 2.20 3.39 35.24
N ASN A 522 3.45 3.20 35.66
CA ASN A 522 3.79 2.42 36.85
C ASN A 522 3.83 3.27 38.14
N SER A 523 3.82 4.61 38.01
CA SER A 523 3.78 5.55 39.14
C SER A 523 2.37 5.92 39.59
N GLU A 524 1.37 5.70 38.73
CA GLU A 524 -0.07 5.78 39.02
C GLU A 524 -0.60 4.45 39.56
#